data_AF-A0A8T0FI37-F1
#
_entry.id   AF-A0A8T0FI37-F1
#
_cell.length_a   1.000
_cell.length_b   1.000
_cell.length_c   1.000
_cell.angle_alpha   90.00
_cell.angle_beta   90.00
_cell.angle_gamma   90.00
#
_symmetry.space_group_name_H-M   'P 1'
#
loop_
_entity.id
_entity.type
_entity.pdbx_description
1 polymer ?
#
loop_
_entity_poly.entity_id
_entity_poly.type
_entity_poly.pdbx_seq_one_letter_code
_entity_poly.pdbx_strand_id
1 'polypeptide(L)'
;MSSLKILVSGDVEGHFKTLFTKVATLHQKKGPFEYLLCVGNFFSANEDEWKDVKSGKIAVPITTYILGPNRREHLRFYSEDSSEIAPNVIYLGKRGVLTGSSGLKIAY
;
A
#
# COMPACT_ATOMS: atom_id res chain seq x y z
N MET A 1 11.28 -21.84 12.56
CA MET A 1 10.20 -20.89 12.20
C MET A 1 10.82 -19.78 11.36
N SER A 2 10.23 -19.45 10.21
CA SER A 2 10.69 -18.32 9.39
C SER A 2 10.38 -17.01 10.10
N SER A 3 11.33 -16.07 10.13
CA SER A 3 11.05 -14.71 10.62
C SER A 3 9.98 -14.06 9.75
N LEU A 4 8.98 -13.43 10.39
CA LEU A 4 8.04 -12.56 9.69
C LEU A 4 8.78 -11.36 9.11
N LYS A 5 8.49 -11.00 7.86
CA LYS A 5 9.07 -9.86 7.16
C LYS A 5 7.95 -9.01 6.57
N ILE A 6 7.95 -7.73 6.92
CA ILE A 6 6.98 -6.73 6.45
C ILE A 6 7.78 -5.55 5.90
N LEU A 7 7.32 -4.97 4.79
CA LEU A 7 7.86 -3.72 4.29
C LEU A 7 7.03 -2.56 4.82
N VAL A 8 7.69 -1.44 5.12
CA VAL A 8 7.04 -0.20 5.51
C VAL A 8 7.59 0.93 4.66
N SER A 9 6.70 1.76 4.12
CA SER A 9 7.02 2.99 3.42
C SER A 9 6.32 4.15 4.10
N GLY A 10 7.02 5.27 4.24
CA GLY A 10 6.41 6.55 4.62
C GLY A 10 5.66 7.15 3.42
N ASP A 11 5.97 8.41 3.13
CA ASP A 11 5.37 9.14 2.00
C ASP A 11 5.77 8.51 0.65
N VAL A 12 4.75 8.25 -0.17
CA VAL A 12 4.88 7.75 -1.55
C VAL A 12 4.68 8.90 -2.55
N GLU A 13 3.79 9.84 -2.24
CA GLU A 13 3.49 11.06 -3.04
C GLU A 13 3.28 10.74 -4.54
N GLY A 14 2.62 9.62 -4.84
CA GLY A 14 2.29 9.20 -6.20
C GLY A 14 3.44 8.60 -7.03
N HIS A 15 4.64 8.40 -6.45
CA HIS A 15 5.79 7.77 -7.14
C HIS A 15 5.68 6.24 -7.20
N PHE A 16 4.58 5.72 -7.73
CA PHE A 16 4.22 4.30 -7.69
C PHE A 16 5.19 3.40 -8.46
N LYS A 17 5.64 3.83 -9.65
CA LYS A 17 6.62 3.08 -10.45
C LYS A 17 7.91 2.88 -9.67
N THR A 18 8.40 3.93 -9.00
CA THR A 18 9.61 3.86 -8.16
C THR A 18 9.40 2.96 -6.96
N LEU A 19 8.27 3.11 -6.25
CA LEU A 19 7.93 2.29 -5.09
C LEU A 19 7.88 0.80 -5.47
N PHE A 20 7.03 0.43 -6.42
CA PHE A 20 6.77 -0.97 -6.72
C PHE A 20 7.95 -1.67 -7.43
N THR A 21 8.77 -0.94 -8.18
CA THR A 21 10.05 -1.48 -8.70
C THR A 21 11.01 -1.85 -7.56
N LYS A 22 11.13 -0.98 -6.54
CA LYS A 22 11.96 -1.26 -5.36
C LYS A 22 11.39 -2.44 -4.55
N VAL A 23 10.08 -2.45 -4.33
CA VAL A 23 9.39 -3.52 -3.59
C VAL A 23 9.57 -4.87 -4.29
N ALA A 24 9.39 -4.95 -5.61
CA ALA A 24 9.60 -6.18 -6.39
C ALA A 24 11.04 -6.68 -6.24
N THR A 25 12.02 -5.78 -6.37
CA THR A 25 13.45 -6.11 -6.21
C THR A 25 13.77 -6.63 -4.81
N LEU A 26 13.24 -5.97 -3.77
CA LEU A 26 13.44 -6.40 -2.38
C LEU A 26 12.77 -7.75 -2.12
N HIS A 27 11.53 -7.93 -2.60
CA HIS A 27 10.78 -9.17 -2.42
C HIS A 27 11.51 -10.36 -3.05
N GLN A 28 12.05 -10.20 -4.26
CA GLN A 28 12.85 -11.24 -4.89
C GLN A 28 14.13 -11.55 -4.12
N LYS A 29 14.86 -10.54 -3.62
CA LYS A 29 16.19 -10.72 -3.02
C LYS A 29 16.17 -11.10 -1.55
N LYS A 30 15.15 -10.66 -0.80
CA LYS A 30 15.10 -10.69 0.67
C LYS A 30 13.78 -11.21 1.23
N GLY A 31 12.81 -11.51 0.36
CA GLY A 31 11.50 -12.02 0.77
C GLY A 31 11.50 -13.48 1.23
N PRO A 32 10.32 -14.13 1.28
CA PRO A 32 9.02 -13.51 1.01
C PRO A 32 8.66 -12.46 2.09
N PHE A 33 8.09 -11.34 1.67
CA PHE A 33 7.44 -10.37 2.57
C PHE A 33 5.94 -10.61 2.56
N GLU A 34 5.29 -10.49 3.71
CA GLU A 34 3.86 -10.75 3.84
C GLU A 34 3.02 -9.63 3.17
N TYR A 35 3.39 -8.37 3.41
CA TYR A 35 2.74 -7.20 2.83
C TYR A 35 3.62 -5.94 2.94
N LEU A 36 3.21 -4.89 2.23
CA LEU A 36 3.71 -3.53 2.34
C LEU A 36 2.70 -2.65 3.11
N LEU A 37 3.18 -1.90 4.10
CA LEU A 37 2.42 -0.85 4.78
C LEU A 37 2.89 0.52 4.29
N CYS A 38 2.00 1.29 3.65
CA CYS A 38 2.25 2.69 3.29
C CYS A 38 1.55 3.60 4.31
N VAL A 39 2.34 4.17 5.22
CA VAL A 39 1.85 4.89 6.41
C VAL A 39 1.91 6.42 6.27
N GLY A 40 2.33 6.92 5.11
CA GLY A 40 2.39 8.35 4.78
C GLY A 40 1.42 8.76 3.68
N ASN A 41 1.70 9.90 3.05
CA ASN A 41 0.96 10.39 1.89
C ASN A 41 1.13 9.43 0.71
N PHE A 42 0.08 8.70 0.37
CA PHE A 42 0.15 7.71 -0.71
C PHE A 42 0.00 8.34 -2.10
N PHE A 43 -0.97 9.24 -2.24
CA PHE A 43 -1.32 9.91 -3.49
C PHE A 43 -0.59 11.25 -3.65
N SER A 44 -0.66 11.79 -4.87
CA SER A 44 -0.32 13.18 -5.17
C SER A 44 -1.33 13.78 -6.14
N ALA A 45 -1.17 15.07 -6.47
CA ALA A 45 -2.04 15.77 -7.41
C ALA A 45 -1.96 15.23 -8.84
N ASN A 46 -0.83 14.63 -9.24
CA ASN A 46 -0.70 13.98 -10.53
C ASN A 46 -1.17 12.53 -10.44
N GLU A 47 -2.26 12.22 -11.15
CA GLU A 47 -2.90 10.90 -11.12
C GLU A 47 -2.45 9.96 -12.23
N ASP A 48 -1.49 10.34 -13.08
CA ASP A 48 -1.16 9.53 -14.26
C ASP A 48 -0.60 8.15 -13.90
N GLU A 49 0.33 8.09 -12.94
CA GLU A 49 0.79 6.79 -12.43
C GLU A 49 -0.31 6.06 -11.65
N TRP A 50 -1.22 6.78 -11.00
CA TRP A 50 -2.34 6.13 -10.30
C TRP A 50 -3.32 5.44 -11.27
N LYS A 51 -3.59 6.05 -12.43
CA LYS A 51 -4.37 5.41 -13.51
C LYS A 51 -3.68 4.15 -14.03
N ASP A 52 -2.36 4.18 -14.15
CA ASP A 52 -1.57 3.03 -14.56
C ASP A 52 -1.59 1.91 -13.50
N VAL A 53 -1.60 2.24 -12.20
CA VAL A 53 -1.80 1.25 -11.12
C VAL A 53 -3.20 0.65 -11.18
N LYS A 54 -4.24 1.48 -11.31
CA LYS A 54 -5.65 1.01 -11.38
C LYS A 54 -5.92 0.10 -12.58
N SER A 55 -5.30 0.38 -13.72
CA SER A 55 -5.42 -0.44 -14.94
C SER A 55 -4.51 -1.67 -14.94
N GLY A 56 -3.64 -1.84 -13.95
CA GLY A 56 -2.69 -2.94 -13.85
C GLY A 56 -1.44 -2.79 -14.73
N LYS A 57 -1.25 -1.65 -15.40
CA LYS A 57 -0.05 -1.34 -16.17
C LYS A 57 1.19 -1.15 -15.29
N ILE A 58 1.01 -0.61 -14.08
CA ILE A 58 2.01 -0.68 -13.00
C ILE A 58 1.58 -1.81 -12.07
N ALA A 59 2.38 -2.89 -12.04
CA ALA A 59 2.13 -4.03 -11.19
C ALA A 59 2.43 -3.73 -9.72
N VAL A 60 1.56 -4.21 -8.84
CA VAL A 60 1.70 -4.15 -7.38
C VAL A 60 2.13 -5.54 -6.90
N PRO A 61 3.42 -5.76 -6.60
CA PRO A 61 4.01 -7.10 -6.49
C PRO A 61 3.64 -7.85 -5.21
N ILE A 62 3.17 -7.14 -4.18
CA ILE A 62 2.68 -7.71 -2.92
C ILE A 62 1.50 -6.88 -2.42
N THR A 63 0.63 -7.49 -1.62
CA THR A 63 -0.48 -6.79 -0.96
C THR A 63 0.02 -5.54 -0.25
N THR A 64 -0.56 -4.39 -0.61
CA THR A 64 -0.17 -3.07 -0.14
C THR A 64 -1.32 -2.46 0.64
N TYR A 65 -1.13 -2.28 1.94
CA TYR A 65 -2.09 -1.60 2.80
C TYR A 65 -1.73 -0.12 2.91
N ILE A 66 -2.73 0.73 2.78
CA ILE A 66 -2.58 2.18 2.90
C ILE A 66 -3.49 2.72 4.00
N LEU A 67 -3.02 3.78 4.66
CA LEU A 67 -3.80 4.56 5.62
C LEU A 67 -4.60 5.66 4.92
N GLY A 68 -5.48 6.30 5.70
CA GLY A 68 -6.32 7.39 5.22
C GLY A 68 -5.55 8.66 4.85
N PRO A 69 -6.24 9.64 4.26
CA PRO A 69 -5.61 10.85 3.76
C PRO A 69 -5.14 11.77 4.89
N ASN A 70 -3.89 12.23 4.82
CA ASN A 70 -3.39 13.33 5.67
C ASN A 70 -3.69 14.72 5.06
N ARG A 71 -4.14 14.78 3.80
CA ARG A 71 -4.47 16.02 3.07
C ARG A 71 -5.90 15.97 2.54
N ARG A 72 -6.63 17.09 2.65
CA ARG A 72 -8.02 17.20 2.19
C ARG A 72 -8.16 16.91 0.70
N GLU A 73 -7.21 17.35 -0.11
CA GLU A 73 -7.22 17.13 -1.57
C GLU A 73 -7.17 15.65 -1.97
N HIS A 74 -6.65 14.78 -1.10
CA HIS A 74 -6.57 13.35 -1.32
C HIS A 74 -7.84 12.60 -0.91
N LEU A 75 -8.80 13.23 -0.22
CA LEU A 75 -10.04 12.58 0.24
C LEU A 75 -10.77 11.84 -0.89
N ARG A 76 -10.72 12.37 -2.12
CA ARG A 76 -11.35 11.77 -3.31
C ARG A 76 -10.86 10.37 -3.68
N PHE A 77 -9.69 9.97 -3.18
CA PHE A 77 -9.11 8.65 -3.46
C PHE A 77 -9.55 7.56 -2.49
N TYR A 78 -10.23 7.93 -1.40
CA TYR A 78 -10.57 7.03 -0.31
C TYR A 78 -12.08 6.86 -0.20
N SER A 79 -12.52 5.63 0.05
CA SER A 79 -13.90 5.33 0.46
C SER A 79 -14.13 5.67 1.94
N GLU A 80 -15.40 5.62 2.38
CA GLU A 80 -15.71 5.76 3.80
C GLU A 80 -15.18 4.60 4.63
N ASP A 81 -15.34 3.38 4.11
CA ASP A 81 -14.93 2.11 4.73
C ASP A 81 -13.65 1.55 4.10
N SER A 82 -13.10 0.50 4.72
CA SER A 82 -12.01 -0.28 4.13
C SER A 82 -12.42 -0.83 2.77
N SER A 83 -11.55 -0.68 1.77
CA SER A 83 -11.81 -1.19 0.44
C SER A 83 -10.52 -1.47 -0.33
N GLU A 84 -10.61 -2.37 -1.30
CA GLU A 84 -9.58 -2.51 -2.34
C GLU A 84 -9.82 -1.44 -3.41
N ILE A 85 -8.89 -0.50 -3.53
CA ILE A 85 -9.03 0.70 -4.39
C ILE A 85 -8.26 0.59 -5.72
N ALA A 86 -7.40 -0.42 -5.83
CA ALA A 86 -6.76 -0.91 -7.03
C ALA A 86 -6.27 -2.35 -6.76
N PRO A 87 -5.95 -3.16 -7.79
CA PRO A 87 -5.47 -4.52 -7.59
C PRO A 87 -4.28 -4.57 -6.61
N ASN A 88 -4.43 -5.33 -5.52
CA ASN A 88 -3.47 -5.46 -4.41
C ASN A 88 -3.20 -4.17 -3.61
N VAL A 89 -4.01 -3.12 -3.75
CA VAL A 89 -3.92 -1.88 -2.94
C VAL A 89 -5.19 -1.73 -2.12
N ILE A 90 -5.05 -1.88 -0.80
CA ILE A 90 -6.16 -1.94 0.14
C ILE A 90 -6.06 -0.75 1.09
N TYR A 91 -7.08 0.11 1.07
CA TYR A 91 -7.29 1.10 2.10
C TYR A 91 -7.88 0.43 3.35
N LEU A 92 -7.21 0.61 4.50
CA LEU A 92 -7.59 -0.04 5.75
C LEU A 92 -8.84 0.56 6.42
N GLY A 93 -9.26 1.77 6.06
CA GLY A 93 -10.33 2.49 6.75
C GLY A 93 -9.79 3.51 7.75
N LYS A 94 -10.71 4.16 8.48
CA LYS A 94 -10.40 5.25 9.41
C LYS A 94 -9.78 4.80 10.73
N ARG A 95 -10.11 3.59 11.19
CA ARG A 95 -9.58 2.96 12.41
C ARG A 95 -9.89 1.47 12.41
N GLY A 96 -9.03 0.66 13.02
CA GLY A 96 -9.33 -0.77 13.18
C GLY A 96 -8.11 -1.61 13.58
N VAL A 97 -8.24 -2.93 13.38
CA VAL A 97 -7.15 -3.89 13.60
C VAL A 97 -7.00 -4.76 12.38
N LEU A 98 -5.84 -4.68 11.73
CA LEU A 98 -5.45 -5.58 10.65
C LEU A 98 -4.92 -6.86 11.30
N THR A 99 -5.49 -8.00 10.90
CA THR A 99 -4.96 -9.32 11.28
C THR A 99 -4.29 -9.95 10.07
N GLY A 100 -2.97 -10.02 10.08
CA GLY A 100 -2.18 -10.66 9.03
C GLY A 100 -2.35 -12.19 9.02
N SER A 101 -1.97 -12.82 7.93
CA SER A 101 -1.94 -14.28 7.77
C SER A 101 -1.01 -14.99 8.77
N SER A 102 0.04 -14.29 9.24
CA SER A 102 0.91 -14.77 10.32
C SER A 102 0.27 -14.70 11.71
N GLY A 103 -0.92 -14.11 11.83
CA GLY A 103 -1.58 -13.80 13.09
C GLY A 103 -1.10 -12.51 13.75
N LEU A 104 -0.16 -11.77 13.13
CA LEU A 104 0.22 -10.44 13.61
C LEU A 104 -0.99 -9.50 13.55
N LYS A 105 -1.23 -8.79 14.65
CA LYS A 105 -2.30 -7.79 14.76
C LYS A 105 -1.70 -6.39 14.80
N ILE A 106 -2.19 -5.50 13.95
CA ILE A 106 -1.72 -4.12 13.82
C ILE A 106 -2.92 -3.20 13.97
N ALA A 107 -2.86 -2.29 14.96
CA ALA A 107 -3.82 -1.21 15.06
C ALA A 107 -3.48 -0.11 14.04
N TYR A 108 -4.50 0.44 13.40
CA TYR A 108 -4.39 1.52 12.43
C TYR A 108 -5.48 2.56 12.65
#